data_AF-A0A651I3Z9-F1
#
_entry.id   AF-A0A651I3Z9-F1
#
_cell.length_a   1.000
_cell.length_b   1.000
_cell.length_c   1.000
_cell.angle_alpha   90.00
_cell.angle_beta   90.00
_cell.angle_gamma   90.00
#
_symmetry.space_group_name_H-M   'P 1'
#
loop_
_entity.id
_entity.type
_entity.pdbx_description
1 polymer ?
#
loop_
_entity_poly.entity_id
_entity_poly.type
_entity_poly.pdbx_seq_one_letter_code
_entity_poly.pdbx_strand_id
1 'polypeptide(L)'
;MWKLIVLPLAVLVLIGCQGEGSGSDQQSPTEQAPQPVETPQQQEQQQPQMQPPQEVNIPAGADGIVHHYICVDQCEGGHSEQPGFCPVCNKQLAHNQAWHTAQNQQMQQQPQMQQNGGDPRQQIDPMRGGQTPQNQMDVQQQPMEQVNIPAGPDGVVHHYICTNSCEGGHSESPGVCPVCSQRLAHNQAWHNQ
;
A
#
# COMPACT_ATOMS: atom_id res chain seq x y z
N MET A 1 -6.87 24.49 -42.30
CA MET A 1 -6.58 25.83 -41.73
C MET A 1 -5.53 25.65 -40.64
N TRP A 2 -4.32 26.10 -40.96
CA TRP A 2 -3.06 25.93 -40.24
C TRP A 2 -2.87 27.10 -39.28
N LYS A 3 -2.45 26.84 -38.04
CA LYS A 3 -1.79 27.84 -37.18
C LYS A 3 -0.61 27.16 -36.47
N LEU A 4 0.55 27.21 -37.12
CA LEU A 4 1.85 27.17 -36.46
C LEU A 4 1.97 28.42 -35.58
N ILE A 5 2.16 28.24 -34.28
CA ILE A 5 2.67 29.28 -33.39
C ILE A 5 4.12 28.94 -33.11
N VAL A 6 4.99 29.88 -33.47
CA VAL A 6 6.44 29.81 -33.44
C VAL A 6 6.92 30.76 -32.34
N LEU A 7 7.79 30.23 -31.47
CA LEU A 7 8.80 30.90 -30.61
C LEU A 7 8.31 31.69 -29.35
N PRO A 8 9.19 31.92 -28.33
CA PRO A 8 10.64 31.72 -28.32
C PRO A 8 11.26 30.90 -27.17
N LEU A 9 12.42 30.34 -27.53
CA LEU A 9 13.54 29.94 -26.68
C LEU A 9 13.89 31.05 -25.68
N ALA A 10 13.84 30.75 -24.38
CA ALA A 10 14.46 31.57 -23.34
C ALA A 10 15.69 30.82 -22.81
N VAL A 11 16.85 31.26 -23.29
CA VAL A 11 18.18 30.96 -22.74
C VAL A 11 18.41 31.90 -21.56
N LEU A 12 18.69 31.36 -20.36
CA LEU A 12 19.34 32.06 -19.24
C LEU A 12 19.94 30.98 -18.34
N VAL A 13 21.22 30.63 -18.54
CA VAL A 13 22.43 31.24 -17.95
C VAL A 13 22.88 30.49 -16.69
N LEU A 14 24.10 29.99 -16.81
CA LEU A 14 24.91 29.25 -15.85
C LEU A 14 25.29 30.14 -14.66
N ILE A 15 25.22 29.60 -13.45
CA ILE A 15 26.06 30.06 -12.34
C ILE A 15 26.78 28.83 -11.78
N GLY A 16 28.01 28.64 -12.24
CA GLY A 16 28.99 27.84 -11.53
C GLY A 16 29.66 28.70 -10.46
N CYS A 17 29.94 28.10 -9.30
CA CYS A 17 30.96 28.61 -8.39
C CYS A 17 32.20 27.73 -8.54
N GLN A 18 33.22 28.26 -9.23
CA GLN A 18 34.59 27.78 -9.13
C GLN A 18 35.12 28.12 -7.74
N GLY A 19 35.69 27.13 -7.06
CA GLY A 19 36.52 27.33 -5.89
C GLY A 19 37.96 27.61 -6.33
N GLU A 20 38.48 28.76 -5.94
CA GLU A 20 39.90 29.08 -5.99
C GLU A 20 40.31 29.72 -4.66
N GLY A 21 41.25 29.06 -3.99
CA GLY A 21 41.90 29.53 -2.78
C GLY A 21 43.27 28.87 -2.68
N SER A 22 44.19 29.31 -3.52
CA SER A 22 45.63 29.12 -3.32
C SER A 22 46.10 30.04 -2.20
N GLY A 23 46.72 29.45 -1.17
CA GLY A 23 47.44 30.17 -0.12
C GLY A 23 48.60 29.30 0.35
N SER A 24 49.79 29.60 -0.17
CA SER A 24 51.06 29.02 0.23
C SER A 24 51.56 29.76 1.46
N ASP A 25 51.75 29.07 2.59
CA ASP A 25 52.72 29.47 3.60
C ASP A 25 53.23 28.24 4.37
N GLN A 26 54.53 27.98 4.21
CA GLN A 26 55.29 27.02 5.00
C GLN A 26 55.63 27.66 6.34
N GLN A 27 55.07 27.11 7.42
CA GLN A 27 55.64 27.24 8.76
C GLN A 27 55.36 25.95 9.53
N SER A 28 56.45 25.29 9.93
CA SER A 28 56.48 24.07 10.73
C SER A 28 55.85 24.32 12.10
N PRO A 29 54.90 23.48 12.57
CA PRO A 29 54.58 23.37 13.98
C PRO A 29 55.07 22.04 14.54
N THR A 30 55.61 22.15 15.74
CA THR A 30 55.93 21.06 16.65
C THR A 30 54.75 20.09 16.79
N GLU A 31 55.09 18.81 16.80
CA GLU A 31 54.21 17.67 16.98
C GLU A 31 53.30 17.84 18.21
N GLN A 32 52.01 18.07 17.97
CA GLN A 32 50.93 18.00 18.96
C GLN A 32 49.76 17.27 18.30
N ALA A 33 49.29 16.21 18.96
CA ALA A 33 48.26 15.31 18.48
C ALA A 33 46.98 16.06 18.05
N PRO A 34 46.31 15.64 16.94
CA PRO A 34 45.13 16.32 16.43
C PRO A 34 43.97 16.18 17.43
N GLN A 35 43.50 17.32 17.94
CA GLN A 35 42.18 17.44 18.55
C GLN A 35 41.12 17.37 17.42
N PRO A 36 40.03 16.62 17.58
CA PRO A 36 39.01 16.54 16.54
C PRO A 36 38.32 17.90 16.40
N VAL A 37 38.35 18.45 15.19
CA VAL A 37 37.55 19.62 14.82
C VAL A 37 36.08 19.20 14.86
N GLU A 38 35.32 19.79 15.77
CA GLU A 38 33.87 19.63 15.83
C GLU A 38 33.24 20.34 14.63
N THR A 39 32.94 19.57 13.59
CA THR A 39 32.02 19.96 12.53
C THR A 39 30.66 20.30 13.16
N PRO A 40 30.02 21.44 12.86
CA PRO A 40 28.66 21.71 13.29
C PRO A 40 27.77 20.59 12.75
N GLN A 41 27.28 19.71 13.63
CA GLN A 41 26.26 18.73 13.28
C GLN A 41 25.02 19.51 12.85
N GLN A 42 24.77 19.55 11.54
CA GLN A 42 23.42 19.78 11.05
C GLN A 42 22.54 18.76 11.77
N GLN A 43 21.65 19.25 12.64
CA GLN A 43 20.55 18.44 13.13
C GLN A 43 19.77 18.01 11.90
N GLU A 44 19.97 16.76 11.47
CA GLU A 44 18.97 16.03 10.71
C GLU A 44 17.70 16.11 11.53
N GLN A 45 16.79 16.99 11.11
CA GLN A 45 15.41 16.96 11.57
C GLN A 45 14.92 15.56 11.24
N GLN A 46 14.83 14.71 12.26
CA GLN A 46 14.29 13.36 12.16
C GLN A 46 12.89 13.49 11.58
N GLN A 47 12.78 13.20 10.28
CA GLN A 47 11.50 13.08 9.62
C GLN A 47 10.72 12.01 10.40
N PRO A 48 9.48 12.29 10.87
CA PRO A 48 8.72 11.34 11.67
C PRO A 48 8.64 10.01 10.92
N GLN A 49 9.26 8.97 11.46
CA GLN A 49 9.18 7.65 10.85
C GLN A 49 7.74 7.18 10.96
N MET A 50 7.11 6.91 9.81
CA MET A 50 5.78 6.30 9.78
C MET A 50 5.86 4.92 10.41
N GLN A 51 5.23 4.76 11.57
CA GLN A 51 5.01 3.45 12.18
C GLN A 51 3.95 2.69 11.36
N PRO A 52 3.81 1.37 11.52
CA PRO A 52 2.68 0.66 10.94
C PRO A 52 1.37 1.35 11.36
N PRO A 53 0.47 1.70 10.41
CA PRO A 53 -0.78 2.37 10.73
C PRO A 53 -1.59 1.55 11.74
N GLN A 54 -2.15 2.21 12.75
CA GLN A 54 -3.18 1.62 13.60
C GLN A 54 -4.28 1.04 12.71
N GLU A 55 -4.89 -0.05 13.15
CA GLU A 55 -6.02 -0.62 12.46
C GLU A 55 -7.34 -0.35 13.19
N VAL A 56 -8.38 -0.03 12.43
CA VAL A 56 -9.74 0.26 12.95
C VAL A 56 -10.81 -0.35 12.06
N ASN A 57 -12.04 -0.44 12.58
CA ASN A 57 -13.21 -0.86 11.82
C ASN A 57 -14.31 0.19 12.01
N ILE A 58 -14.19 1.30 11.28
CA ILE A 58 -15.11 2.44 11.38
C ILE A 58 -16.05 2.41 10.17
N PRO A 59 -17.38 2.34 10.39
CA PRO A 59 -18.36 2.34 9.30
C PRO A 59 -18.42 3.70 8.59
N ALA A 60 -19.32 3.84 7.63
CA ALA A 60 -19.49 5.07 6.87
C ALA A 60 -19.71 6.28 7.80
N GLY A 61 -19.01 7.38 7.49
CA GLY A 61 -19.15 8.65 8.20
C GLY A 61 -20.44 9.39 7.84
N ALA A 62 -20.52 10.66 8.26
CA ALA A 62 -21.66 11.53 7.95
C ALA A 62 -21.84 11.79 6.44
N ASP A 63 -20.77 11.63 5.66
CA ASP A 63 -20.76 11.69 4.20
C ASP A 63 -21.29 10.41 3.53
N GLY A 64 -21.58 9.36 4.31
CA GLY A 64 -22.02 8.07 3.80
C GLY A 64 -20.90 7.26 3.13
N ILE A 65 -19.64 7.70 3.26
CA ILE A 65 -18.48 7.06 2.64
C ILE A 65 -17.68 6.32 3.72
N VAL A 66 -17.28 5.09 3.40
CA VAL A 66 -16.26 4.39 4.18
C VAL A 66 -14.90 4.76 3.57
N HIS A 67 -13.99 5.33 4.36
CA HIS A 67 -12.66 5.75 3.91
C HIS A 67 -11.60 4.70 4.23
N HIS A 68 -10.56 4.56 3.39
CA HIS A 68 -9.51 3.54 3.56
C HIS A 68 -8.54 3.90 4.70
N TYR A 69 -8.07 5.14 4.75
CA TYR A 69 -7.34 5.68 5.90
C TYR A 69 -8.16 6.76 6.58
N ILE A 70 -8.29 6.69 7.91
CA ILE A 70 -9.18 7.56 8.70
C ILE A 70 -8.53 7.99 10.01
N CYS A 71 -8.80 9.22 10.41
CA CYS A 71 -8.42 9.75 11.70
C CYS A 71 -9.30 9.14 12.78
N VAL A 72 -8.67 8.52 13.78
CA VAL A 72 -9.36 7.85 14.91
C VAL A 72 -10.18 8.85 15.73
N ASP A 73 -9.71 10.09 15.81
CA ASP A 73 -10.42 11.19 16.46
C ASP A 73 -11.58 11.75 15.61
N GLN A 74 -11.86 11.15 14.45
CA GLN A 74 -12.92 11.52 13.52
C GLN A 74 -12.94 13.02 13.18
N CYS A 75 -11.76 13.61 13.02
CA CYS A 75 -11.64 14.99 12.55
C CYS A 75 -12.32 15.15 11.19
N GLU A 76 -13.02 16.27 11.00
CA GLU A 76 -13.57 16.63 9.69
C GLU A 76 -12.44 16.73 8.65
N GLY A 77 -12.59 16.04 7.51
CA GLY A 77 -11.52 15.92 6.51
C GLY A 77 -10.32 15.06 6.95
N GLY A 78 -10.41 14.38 8.08
CA GLY A 78 -9.39 13.47 8.60
C GLY A 78 -9.40 12.11 7.91
N HIS A 79 -9.36 12.05 6.59
CA HIS A 79 -9.35 10.81 5.81
C HIS A 79 -8.47 10.94 4.56
N SER A 80 -8.02 9.81 4.03
CA SER A 80 -7.24 9.74 2.78
C SER A 80 -7.30 8.37 2.13
N GLU A 81 -6.94 8.33 0.84
CA GLU A 81 -6.74 7.08 0.07
C GLU A 81 -5.34 6.47 0.30
N GLN A 82 -4.43 7.20 0.93
CA GLN A 82 -3.04 6.79 1.13
C GLN A 82 -2.64 6.94 2.61
N PRO A 83 -1.72 6.12 3.13
CA PRO A 83 -1.23 6.28 4.50
C PRO A 83 -0.58 7.66 4.67
N GLY A 84 -0.75 8.26 5.85
CA GLY A 84 -0.24 9.60 6.13
C GLY A 84 -0.69 10.13 7.48
N PHE A 85 -0.66 11.45 7.62
CA PHE A 85 -1.07 12.16 8.83
C PHE A 85 -2.38 12.92 8.59
N CYS A 86 -3.21 12.97 9.62
CA CYS A 86 -4.43 13.76 9.63
C CYS A 86 -4.09 15.26 9.50
N PRO A 87 -4.66 15.99 8.52
CA PRO A 87 -4.36 17.41 8.33
C PRO A 87 -4.83 18.31 9.48
N VAL A 88 -5.71 17.79 10.35
CA VAL A 88 -6.29 18.55 11.47
C VAL A 88 -5.49 18.37 12.76
N CYS A 89 -5.23 17.12 13.16
CA CYS A 89 -4.59 16.82 14.44
C CYS A 89 -3.14 16.30 14.31
N ASN A 90 -2.64 16.16 13.09
CA ASN A 90 -1.29 15.67 12.76
C ASN A 90 -0.95 14.28 13.34
N LYS A 91 -1.95 13.51 13.77
CA LYS A 91 -1.79 12.09 14.13
C LYS A 91 -1.78 11.24 12.87
N GLN A 92 -1.07 10.11 12.92
CA GLN A 92 -1.09 9.15 11.84
C GLN A 92 -2.52 8.63 11.60
N LEU A 93 -2.93 8.54 10.34
CA LEU A 93 -4.21 7.97 9.96
C LEU A 93 -4.20 6.46 10.18
N ALA A 94 -5.30 5.93 10.70
CA ALA A 94 -5.50 4.51 10.89
C ALA A 94 -6.00 3.86 9.60
N HIS A 95 -5.56 2.64 9.33
CA HIS A 95 -6.10 1.79 8.27
C HIS A 95 -7.48 1.26 8.70
N ASN A 96 -8.51 1.49 7.89
CA ASN A 96 -9.90 1.12 8.18
C ASN A 96 -10.35 -0.14 7.44
N GLN A 97 -10.64 -1.20 8.19
CA GLN A 97 -11.07 -2.49 7.64
C GLN A 97 -12.47 -2.50 7.06
N ALA A 98 -13.35 -1.60 7.51
CA ALA A 98 -14.70 -1.49 6.94
C ALA A 98 -14.64 -1.21 5.43
N TRP A 99 -13.59 -0.51 4.98
CA TRP A 99 -13.41 -0.13 3.58
C TRP A 99 -13.31 -1.35 2.65
N HIS A 100 -12.56 -2.38 3.06
CA HIS A 100 -12.39 -3.61 2.27
C HIS A 100 -13.70 -4.40 2.14
N THR A 101 -14.55 -4.33 3.17
CA THR A 101 -15.88 -4.95 3.10
C THR A 101 -16.82 -4.16 2.20
N ALA A 102 -16.78 -2.83 2.29
CA ALA A 102 -17.61 -1.94 1.48
C ALA A 102 -17.25 -2.02 -0.02
N GLN A 103 -15.96 -2.10 -0.36
CA GLN A 103 -15.47 -2.29 -1.72
C GLN A 103 -16.03 -3.56 -2.39
N ASN A 104 -16.06 -4.67 -1.65
CA ASN A 104 -16.63 -5.92 -2.16
C ASN A 104 -18.13 -5.82 -2.48
N GLN A 105 -18.87 -4.99 -1.74
CA GLN A 105 -20.30 -4.75 -2.00
C GLN A 105 -20.53 -3.80 -3.19
N GLN A 106 -19.59 -2.92 -3.49
CA GLN A 106 -19.65 -2.06 -4.69
C GLN A 106 -19.34 -2.86 -5.97
N MET A 107 -18.44 -3.85 -5.92
CA MET A 107 -18.14 -4.71 -7.08
C MET A 107 -19.27 -5.69 -7.43
N GLN A 108 -20.09 -6.11 -6.47
CA GLN A 108 -21.25 -6.98 -6.71
C GLN A 108 -22.45 -6.26 -7.35
N GLN A 109 -22.39 -4.94 -7.51
CA GLN A 109 -23.45 -4.14 -8.15
C GLN A 109 -23.19 -3.83 -9.62
N GLN A 110 -22.21 -4.48 -10.28
CA GLN A 110 -22.20 -4.47 -11.74
C GLN A 110 -23.51 -5.11 -12.25
N PRO A 111 -24.26 -4.44 -13.15
CA PRO A 111 -25.51 -4.99 -13.64
C PRO A 111 -25.23 -6.32 -14.33
N GLN A 112 -25.76 -7.40 -13.75
CA GLN A 112 -25.76 -8.71 -14.38
C GLN A 112 -26.47 -8.57 -15.72
N MET A 113 -25.71 -8.56 -16.81
CA MET A 113 -26.29 -8.81 -18.13
C MET A 113 -26.85 -10.22 -18.13
N GLN A 114 -28.17 -10.26 -18.02
CA GLN A 114 -29.08 -11.38 -18.10
C GLN A 114 -28.67 -12.37 -19.21
N GLN A 115 -28.07 -13.50 -18.84
CA GLN A 115 -28.06 -14.67 -19.69
C GLN A 115 -29.39 -15.41 -19.52
N ASN A 116 -30.35 -15.03 -20.37
CA ASN A 116 -31.54 -15.83 -20.65
C ASN A 116 -31.13 -17.06 -21.46
N GLY A 117 -31.49 -18.26 -20.99
CA GLY A 117 -31.57 -19.45 -21.83
C GLY A 117 -31.25 -20.76 -21.11
N GLY A 118 -32.26 -21.38 -20.48
CA GLY A 118 -32.13 -22.75 -19.95
C GLY A 118 -33.29 -23.22 -19.07
N ASP A 119 -34.43 -23.53 -19.69
CA ASP A 119 -35.51 -24.48 -19.35
C ASP A 119 -35.77 -24.91 -17.87
N PRO A 120 -36.98 -24.68 -17.30
CA PRO A 120 -37.36 -25.15 -15.96
C PRO A 120 -38.18 -26.44 -16.03
N ARG A 121 -37.52 -27.59 -16.02
CA ARG A 121 -38.11 -28.84 -15.51
C ARG A 121 -37.03 -29.61 -14.78
N GLN A 122 -37.11 -29.65 -13.45
CA GLN A 122 -37.17 -30.86 -12.60
C GLN A 122 -37.25 -30.45 -11.13
N GLN A 123 -38.48 -30.20 -10.68
CA GLN A 123 -38.96 -30.50 -9.32
C GLN A 123 -39.11 -32.05 -9.33
N ILE A 124 -38.56 -32.87 -8.43
CA ILE A 124 -38.93 -33.21 -7.05
C ILE A 124 -37.86 -34.25 -6.62
N ASP A 125 -37.21 -34.17 -5.44
CA ASP A 125 -37.42 -35.14 -4.34
C ASP A 125 -36.60 -34.75 -3.08
N PRO A 126 -37.20 -34.81 -1.87
CA PRO A 126 -36.48 -34.65 -0.61
C PRO A 126 -36.10 -36.00 0.01
N MET A 127 -34.99 -35.99 0.76
CA MET A 127 -34.47 -37.00 1.70
C MET A 127 -33.35 -37.91 1.15
N ARG A 128 -32.12 -37.68 1.64
CA ARG A 128 -31.31 -38.64 2.44
C ARG A 128 -29.79 -38.50 2.22
N GLY A 129 -29.17 -37.71 3.11
CA GLY A 129 -27.95 -38.05 3.88
C GLY A 129 -26.64 -38.34 3.16
N GLY A 130 -25.62 -37.51 3.42
CA GLY A 130 -24.23 -37.86 3.12
C GLY A 130 -23.24 -36.70 3.18
N GLN A 131 -22.95 -36.23 4.40
CA GLN A 131 -21.66 -35.71 4.86
C GLN A 131 -20.67 -35.14 3.82
N THR A 132 -20.50 -33.82 3.83
CA THR A 132 -19.16 -33.26 4.04
C THR A 132 -19.30 -32.13 5.06
N PRO A 133 -18.56 -32.13 6.18
CA PRO A 133 -18.39 -30.92 6.95
C PRO A 133 -17.55 -30.01 6.06
N GLN A 134 -18.17 -28.99 5.49
CA GLN A 134 -17.40 -27.83 5.09
C GLN A 134 -16.78 -27.31 6.38
N ASN A 135 -15.52 -27.69 6.62
CA ASN A 135 -14.58 -26.87 7.38
C ASN A 135 -14.46 -25.55 6.61
N GLN A 136 -15.50 -24.73 6.64
CA GLN A 136 -15.32 -23.34 6.98
C GLN A 136 -14.73 -23.37 8.38
N MET A 137 -13.41 -23.61 8.44
CA MET A 137 -12.66 -22.97 9.50
C MET A 137 -13.00 -21.51 9.31
N ASP A 138 -13.72 -21.00 10.30
CA ASP A 138 -13.71 -19.63 10.76
C ASP A 138 -12.24 -19.16 10.69
N VAL A 139 -11.79 -18.78 9.48
CA VAL A 139 -10.68 -17.88 9.30
C VAL A 139 -11.28 -16.61 9.84
N GLN A 140 -11.19 -16.46 11.16
CA GLN A 140 -11.48 -15.24 11.88
C GLN A 140 -10.98 -14.11 10.98
N GLN A 141 -11.80 -13.08 10.88
CA GLN A 141 -11.65 -11.88 10.06
C GLN A 141 -10.44 -11.05 10.51
N GLN A 142 -9.31 -11.71 10.75
CA GLN A 142 -8.04 -11.13 10.99
C GLN A 142 -7.63 -10.42 9.69
N PRO A 143 -7.06 -9.23 9.85
CA PRO A 143 -6.52 -8.41 8.76
C PRO A 143 -5.71 -9.29 7.84
N MET A 144 -6.06 -9.31 6.56
CA MET A 144 -5.18 -9.98 5.62
C MET A 144 -4.00 -9.06 5.36
N GLU A 145 -2.80 -9.58 5.59
CA GLU A 145 -1.59 -8.82 5.35
C GLU A 145 -1.55 -8.41 3.86
N GLN A 146 -1.25 -7.15 3.59
CA GLN A 146 -1.09 -6.63 2.24
C GLN A 146 0.39 -6.47 1.93
N VAL A 147 0.80 -6.93 0.76
CA VAL A 147 2.16 -6.82 0.25
C VAL A 147 2.13 -6.18 -1.14
N ASN A 148 3.25 -5.64 -1.59
CA ASN A 148 3.40 -5.12 -2.94
C ASN A 148 4.63 -5.77 -3.57
N ILE A 149 4.45 -7.01 -4.03
CA ILE A 149 5.53 -7.84 -4.56
C ILE A 149 5.39 -7.90 -6.08
N PRO A 150 6.40 -7.42 -6.84
CA PRO A 150 6.40 -7.49 -8.30
C PRO A 150 6.54 -8.94 -8.79
N ALA A 151 6.63 -9.13 -10.10
CA ALA A 151 6.71 -10.45 -10.70
C ALA A 151 7.86 -11.28 -10.10
N GLY A 152 7.54 -12.53 -9.77
CA GLY A 152 8.53 -13.49 -9.26
C GLY A 152 9.51 -13.97 -10.33
N PRO A 153 10.38 -14.95 -10.01
CA PRO A 153 11.30 -15.55 -10.97
C PRO A 153 10.60 -16.23 -12.17
N ASP A 154 9.34 -16.61 -12.00
CA ASP A 154 8.44 -17.14 -13.03
C ASP A 154 7.89 -16.04 -13.96
N GLY A 155 8.14 -14.77 -13.67
CA GLY A 155 7.63 -13.63 -14.42
C GLY A 155 6.15 -13.35 -14.17
N VAL A 156 5.53 -14.01 -13.18
CA VAL A 156 4.11 -13.86 -12.86
C VAL A 156 3.95 -13.06 -11.58
N VAL A 157 3.01 -12.12 -11.59
CA VAL A 157 2.51 -11.50 -10.37
C VAL A 157 1.30 -12.32 -9.92
N HIS A 158 1.35 -12.86 -8.71
CA HIS A 158 0.24 -13.66 -8.14
C HIS A 158 -0.62 -12.79 -7.23
N HIS A 159 -1.93 -13.04 -7.19
CA HIS A 159 -2.89 -12.23 -6.42
C HIS A 159 -2.73 -12.42 -4.90
N TYR A 160 -2.48 -13.65 -4.46
CA TYR A 160 -2.18 -13.98 -3.06
C TYR A 160 -0.83 -14.68 -2.95
N ILE A 161 0.03 -14.25 -2.02
CA ILE A 161 1.41 -14.74 -1.84
C ILE A 161 1.71 -15.05 -0.37
N CYS A 162 2.50 -16.10 -0.13
CA CYS A 162 3.07 -16.43 1.16
C CYS A 162 4.31 -15.56 1.43
N THR A 163 4.30 -14.81 2.52
CA THR A 163 5.41 -13.94 2.94
C THR A 163 6.67 -14.70 3.36
N ASN A 164 6.55 -15.99 3.72
CA ASN A 164 7.69 -16.85 4.00
C ASN A 164 8.41 -17.35 2.74
N SER A 165 7.99 -16.92 1.55
CA SER A 165 8.60 -17.32 0.27
C SER A 165 8.64 -18.84 0.10
N CYS A 166 7.60 -19.55 0.58
CA CYS A 166 7.49 -20.97 0.37
C CYS A 166 7.26 -21.27 -1.12
N GLU A 167 7.89 -22.33 -1.63
CA GLU A 167 7.65 -22.83 -2.98
C GLU A 167 6.17 -23.20 -3.17
N GLY A 168 5.56 -22.74 -4.27
CA GLY A 168 4.11 -22.89 -4.50
C GLY A 168 3.23 -22.13 -3.50
N GLY A 169 3.80 -21.21 -2.71
CA GLY A 169 3.09 -20.38 -1.75
C GLY A 169 2.31 -19.23 -2.40
N HIS A 170 1.54 -19.49 -3.44
CA HIS A 170 0.74 -18.49 -4.13
C HIS A 170 -0.63 -19.05 -4.54
N SER A 171 -1.60 -18.16 -4.77
CA SER A 171 -2.98 -18.52 -5.13
C SER A 171 -3.69 -17.38 -5.83
N GLU A 172 -4.68 -17.71 -6.66
CA GLU A 172 -5.64 -16.75 -7.25
C GLU A 172 -6.79 -16.40 -6.29
N SER A 173 -6.86 -17.06 -5.13
CA SER A 173 -7.93 -16.86 -4.15
C SER A 173 -7.39 -16.85 -2.72
N PRO A 174 -8.04 -16.13 -1.78
CA PRO A 174 -7.63 -16.10 -0.39
C PRO A 174 -7.54 -17.52 0.19
N GLY A 175 -6.53 -17.78 1.00
CA GLY A 175 -6.32 -19.10 1.56
C GLY A 175 -5.12 -19.18 2.49
N VAL A 176 -4.66 -20.40 2.73
CA VAL A 176 -3.46 -20.71 3.49
C VAL A 176 -2.39 -21.29 2.56
N CYS A 177 -1.12 -20.99 2.86
CA CYS A 177 0.01 -21.57 2.20
C CYS A 177 0.02 -23.10 2.44
N PRO A 178 0.12 -23.93 1.39
CA PRO A 178 0.11 -25.38 1.55
C PRO A 178 1.37 -25.92 2.24
N VAL A 179 2.43 -25.12 2.33
CA VAL A 179 3.73 -25.52 2.92
C VAL A 179 3.83 -25.18 4.40
N CYS A 180 3.52 -23.93 4.78
CA CYS A 180 3.68 -23.46 6.15
C CYS A 180 2.36 -23.24 6.90
N SER A 181 1.23 -23.49 6.25
CA SER A 181 -0.12 -23.29 6.79
C SER A 181 -0.44 -21.85 7.25
N GLN A 182 0.45 -20.89 6.99
CA GLN A 182 0.17 -19.48 7.24
C GLN A 182 -0.75 -18.91 6.18
N ARG A 183 -1.54 -17.91 6.55
CA ARG A 183 -2.45 -17.23 5.63
C ARG A 183 -1.67 -16.53 4.52
N LEU A 184 -2.20 -16.58 3.29
CA LEU A 184 -1.63 -15.84 2.17
C LEU A 184 -1.93 -14.35 2.29
N ALA A 185 -0.93 -13.52 2.02
CA ALA A 185 -1.04 -12.07 1.94
C ALA A 185 -1.64 -11.63 0.59
N HIS A 186 -2.39 -10.54 0.57
CA HIS A 186 -2.90 -9.93 -0.66
C HIS A 186 -1.78 -9.15 -1.34
N ASN A 187 -1.51 -9.45 -2.61
CA ASN A 187 -0.50 -8.74 -3.39
C ASN A 187 -1.11 -7.62 -4.21
N GLN A 188 -0.80 -6.37 -3.85
CA GLN A 188 -1.30 -5.20 -4.53
C GLN A 188 -0.74 -5.02 -5.93
N ALA A 189 0.46 -5.54 -6.21
CA ALA A 189 1.06 -5.45 -7.54
C ALA A 189 0.22 -6.13 -8.62
N TRP A 190 -0.59 -7.14 -8.24
CA TRP A 190 -1.43 -7.89 -9.17
C TRP A 190 -2.49 -7.00 -9.84
N HIS A 191 -2.96 -5.96 -9.15
CA HIS A 191 -3.94 -5.01 -9.69
C HIS A 191 -3.33 -3.93 -10.59
N ASN A 192 -2.00 -3.89 -10.71
CA ASN A 192 -1.26 -2.90 -11.52
C ASN A 192 -0.73 -3.49 -12.84
N GLN A 193 -1.24 -4.65 -13.27
CA GLN A 193 -0.83 -5.39 -14.46
C GLN A 193 -1.49 -4.86 -15.75
#